data_AF-A0A935LS45-F1
#
_entry.id   AF-A0A935LS45-F1
#
_cell.length_a   1.000
_cell.length_b   1.000
_cell.length_c   1.000
_cell.angle_alpha   90.00
_cell.angle_beta   90.00
_cell.angle_gamma   90.00
#
_symmetry.space_group_name_H-M   'P 1'
#
loop_
_entity.id
_entity.type
_entity.pdbx_description
1 polymer ?
#
loop_
_entity_poly.entity_id
_entity_poly.type
_entity_poly.pdbx_seq_one_letter_code
_entity_poly.pdbx_strand_id
1 'polypeptide(L)'
;MIIKKGFRLFLVLISVLLIASCNKKEEQKIENTSSKEFSWKSELKISDIPDAPLKGFINGRELSINYINFEQWRGSGDHVINFGDVKPKNDCGYVENDNSFHLLHKAGEIKTGEFIKASFDQSLDGYISYYDTANVKSGENKSSVQWNCALVITSMDDKTVKGKIAICFKDDKKSWLAGTFQAVRCYN
;
A
#
# COMPACT_ATOMS: atom_id res chain seq x y z
N MET A 1 30.81 -12.42 77.79
CA MET A 1 30.53 -13.81 78.21
C MET A 1 29.05 -14.07 77.96
N ILE A 2 28.77 -15.00 77.05
CA ILE A 2 27.48 -15.19 76.37
C ILE A 2 26.52 -15.97 77.28
N ILE A 3 25.31 -15.45 77.50
CA ILE A 3 24.26 -16.11 78.30
C ILE A 3 22.98 -16.27 77.44
N LYS A 4 22.71 -17.54 77.16
CA LYS A 4 21.43 -18.28 77.08
C LYS A 4 20.30 -17.83 76.12
N LYS A 5 20.14 -18.68 75.08
CA LYS A 5 18.94 -19.45 74.69
C LYS A 5 17.59 -19.06 75.33
N GLY A 6 16.54 -18.99 74.52
CA GLY A 6 15.17 -19.18 75.02
C GLY A 6 14.05 -18.80 74.05
N PHE A 7 13.64 -19.76 73.23
CA PHE A 7 12.43 -19.78 72.41
C PHE A 7 11.16 -19.63 73.28
N ARG A 8 10.27 -18.66 73.01
CA ARG A 8 8.81 -18.79 73.23
C ARG A 8 7.99 -17.89 72.30
N LEU A 9 7.15 -18.59 71.55
CA LEU A 9 6.01 -18.14 70.75
C LEU A 9 5.00 -17.37 71.63
N PHE A 10 4.55 -16.20 71.18
CA PHE A 10 3.26 -15.64 71.60
C PHE A 10 2.61 -14.89 70.44
N LEU A 11 1.48 -15.44 69.99
CA LEU A 11 0.54 -14.85 69.05
C LEU A 11 -0.15 -13.64 69.69
N VAL A 12 -0.20 -12.51 68.99
CA VAL A 12 -1.29 -11.54 69.13
C VAL A 12 -1.62 -10.99 67.74
N LEU A 13 -2.81 -11.38 67.26
CA LEU A 13 -3.53 -10.72 66.17
C LEU A 13 -3.65 -9.22 66.46
N ILE A 14 -3.44 -8.37 65.44
CA ILE A 14 -4.34 -7.25 65.17
C ILE A 14 -4.28 -6.94 63.67
N SER A 15 -5.46 -7.03 63.10
CA SER A 15 -5.89 -6.73 61.74
C SER A 15 -5.76 -5.22 61.42
N VAL A 16 -6.06 -4.84 60.17
CA VAL A 16 -6.35 -3.45 59.69
C VAL A 16 -5.05 -2.72 59.27
N LEU A 17 -4.73 -2.36 58.02
CA LEU A 17 -5.51 -1.92 56.85
C LEU A 17 -4.91 -2.39 55.52
N LEU A 18 -5.78 -2.87 54.64
CA LEU A 18 -5.58 -2.85 53.19
C LEU A 18 -5.70 -1.40 52.70
N ILE A 19 -4.62 -0.84 52.15
CA ILE A 19 -4.73 0.26 51.20
C ILE A 19 -4.12 -0.22 49.88
N ALA A 20 -4.99 -0.80 49.06
CA ALA A 20 -4.70 -1.04 47.66
C ALA A 20 -4.55 0.32 46.96
N SER A 21 -3.33 0.83 46.90
CA SER A 21 -2.98 1.93 46.00
C SER A 21 -2.80 1.36 44.60
N CYS A 22 -3.93 1.13 43.92
CA CYS A 22 -3.96 0.99 42.48
C CYS A 22 -3.64 2.36 41.87
N ASN A 23 -2.37 2.60 41.59
CA ASN A 23 -1.94 3.63 40.65
C ASN A 23 -2.58 3.32 39.30
N LYS A 24 -3.68 4.00 38.97
CA LYS A 24 -4.17 4.11 37.60
C LYS A 24 -3.10 4.86 36.80
N LYS A 25 -2.18 4.11 36.19
CA LYS A 25 -1.52 4.55 34.97
C LYS A 25 -2.62 4.68 33.93
N GLU A 26 -2.90 5.89 33.50
CA GLU A 26 -3.57 6.12 32.23
C GLU A 26 -2.73 5.46 31.14
N GLU A 27 -3.16 4.26 30.75
CA GLU A 27 -2.78 3.69 29.48
C GLU A 27 -3.29 4.66 28.41
N GLN A 28 -2.37 5.45 27.84
CA GLN A 28 -2.57 5.95 26.49
C GLN A 28 -2.87 4.72 25.65
N LYS A 29 -4.14 4.57 25.25
CA LYS A 29 -4.51 3.77 24.10
C LYS A 29 -3.68 4.31 22.96
N ILE A 30 -2.59 3.63 22.65
CA ILE A 30 -2.08 3.58 21.30
C ILE A 30 -3.28 3.06 20.52
N GLU A 31 -3.96 3.98 19.86
CA GLU A 31 -4.91 3.66 18.82
C GLU A 31 -4.07 2.91 17.78
N ASN A 32 -4.02 1.59 17.94
CA ASN A 32 -3.54 0.68 16.91
C ASN A 32 -4.35 1.10 15.70
N THR A 33 -3.69 1.83 14.80
CA THR A 33 -4.19 2.10 13.47
C THR A 33 -4.39 0.72 12.90
N SER A 34 -5.63 0.23 13.01
CA SER A 34 -6.10 -0.93 12.29
C SER A 34 -5.82 -0.56 10.85
N SER A 35 -4.69 -1.04 10.32
CA SER A 35 -4.38 -0.95 8.90
C SER A 35 -5.49 -1.76 8.25
N LYS A 36 -6.59 -1.09 7.91
CA LYS A 36 -7.71 -1.70 7.21
C LYS A 36 -7.09 -2.33 5.98
N GLU A 37 -7.01 -3.65 5.97
CA GLU A 37 -6.51 -4.38 4.83
C GLU A 37 -7.43 -4.04 3.66
N PHE A 38 -6.84 -3.53 2.59
CA PHE A 38 -7.61 -3.11 1.43
C PHE A 38 -8.26 -4.33 0.78
N SER A 39 -9.47 -4.14 0.31
CA SER A 39 -10.20 -5.11 -0.49
C SER A 39 -10.74 -4.42 -1.74
N TRP A 40 -10.93 -5.20 -2.80
CA TRP A 40 -11.48 -4.71 -4.06
C TRP A 40 -12.80 -3.97 -3.86
N LYS A 41 -12.98 -2.84 -4.57
CA LYS A 41 -14.21 -2.04 -4.52
C LYS A 41 -14.64 -1.60 -5.92
N SER A 42 -15.94 -1.54 -6.13
CA SER A 42 -16.54 -0.97 -7.35
C SER A 42 -16.45 0.56 -7.40
N GLU A 43 -16.33 1.18 -6.23
CA GLU A 43 -16.15 2.61 -6.06
C GLU A 43 -14.96 2.89 -5.15
N LEU A 44 -14.14 3.86 -5.51
CA LEU A 44 -12.98 4.29 -4.72
C LEU A 44 -13.11 5.75 -4.29
N LYS A 45 -12.57 6.02 -3.11
CA LYS A 45 -12.34 7.35 -2.54
C LYS A 45 -10.87 7.47 -2.14
N ILE A 46 -10.36 8.70 -2.01
CA ILE A 46 -9.00 8.94 -1.51
C ILE A 46 -8.79 8.30 -0.12
N SER A 47 -9.82 8.35 0.74
CA SER A 47 -9.79 7.74 2.08
C SER A 47 -9.75 6.22 2.07
N ASP A 48 -9.97 5.56 0.93
CA ASP A 48 -9.89 4.11 0.81
C ASP A 48 -8.45 3.62 0.62
N ILE A 49 -7.52 4.51 0.27
CA ILE A 49 -6.13 4.14 0.07
C ILE A 49 -5.49 3.85 1.44
N PRO A 50 -5.00 2.62 1.69
CA PRO A 50 -4.41 2.30 2.98
C PRO A 50 -3.06 2.99 3.14
N ASP A 51 -2.79 3.50 4.34
CA ASP A 51 -1.46 3.97 4.74
C ASP A 51 -0.59 2.77 5.17
N ALA A 52 -0.40 1.82 4.25
CA ALA A 52 0.33 0.57 4.44
C ALA A 52 1.25 0.30 3.24
N PRO A 53 2.22 -0.64 3.34
CA PRO A 53 3.01 -1.07 2.18
C PRO A 53 2.12 -1.53 1.02
N LEU A 54 2.57 -1.24 -0.20
CA LEU A 54 1.86 -1.62 -1.43
C LEU A 54 1.65 -3.13 -1.51
N LYS A 55 0.43 -3.56 -1.81
CA LYS A 55 0.07 -4.94 -2.16
C LYS A 55 -0.72 -4.97 -3.46
N GLY A 56 -0.57 -6.03 -4.24
CA GLY A 56 -1.30 -6.24 -5.48
C GLY A 56 -1.83 -7.67 -5.61
N PHE A 57 -2.93 -7.82 -6.33
CA PHE A 57 -3.53 -9.09 -6.69
C PHE A 57 -3.92 -9.07 -8.15
N ILE A 58 -3.37 -9.98 -8.95
CA ILE A 58 -3.77 -10.19 -10.35
C ILE A 58 -4.38 -11.58 -10.46
N ASN A 59 -5.58 -11.67 -11.02
CA ASN A 59 -6.27 -12.93 -11.25
C ASN A 59 -6.40 -13.81 -9.99
N GLY A 60 -6.60 -13.17 -8.82
CA GLY A 60 -6.73 -13.84 -7.53
C GLY A 60 -5.41 -14.34 -6.93
N ARG A 61 -4.26 -13.99 -7.52
CA ARG A 61 -2.92 -14.29 -6.99
C ARG A 61 -2.27 -13.02 -6.49
N GLU A 62 -1.70 -13.09 -5.29
CA GLU A 62 -0.90 -11.99 -4.75
C GLU A 62 0.35 -11.75 -5.60
N LEU A 63 0.66 -10.48 -5.80
CA LEU A 63 1.80 -9.99 -6.56
C LEU A 63 2.74 -9.24 -5.61
N SER A 64 3.98 -9.70 -5.51
CA SER A 64 5.05 -8.97 -4.80
C SER A 64 5.61 -7.88 -5.70
N ILE A 65 5.29 -6.61 -5.43
CA ILE A 65 5.83 -5.49 -6.20
C ILE A 65 7.28 -5.26 -5.81
N ASN A 66 8.18 -5.51 -6.74
CA ASN A 66 9.63 -5.43 -6.53
C ASN A 66 10.24 -4.18 -7.19
N TYR A 67 9.53 -3.58 -8.13
CA TYR A 67 9.96 -2.35 -8.80
C TYR A 67 8.79 -1.45 -9.15
N ILE A 68 9.00 -0.16 -8.93
CA ILE A 68 8.03 0.88 -9.28
C ILE A 68 8.79 2.00 -9.96
N ASN A 69 8.33 2.42 -11.13
CA ASN A 69 8.87 3.58 -11.79
C ASN A 69 7.75 4.51 -12.29
N PHE A 70 8.13 5.77 -12.46
CA PHE A 70 7.33 6.83 -13.00
C PHE A 70 8.04 7.34 -14.24
N GLU A 71 7.53 6.97 -15.41
CA GLU A 71 8.13 7.26 -16.70
C GLU A 71 7.44 8.45 -17.36
N GLN A 72 8.25 9.29 -17.99
CA GLN A 72 7.81 10.24 -19.01
C GLN A 72 8.39 9.78 -20.35
N TRP A 73 7.52 9.41 -21.29
CA TRP A 73 7.92 8.97 -22.62
C TRP A 73 8.08 10.17 -23.56
N ARG A 74 9.31 10.48 -23.96
CA ARG A 74 9.68 11.66 -24.75
C ARG A 74 9.01 11.70 -26.11
N GLY A 75 8.81 10.54 -26.73
CA GLY A 75 8.23 10.43 -28.07
C GLY A 75 6.73 10.75 -28.10
N SER A 76 5.96 10.22 -27.14
CA SER A 76 4.50 10.39 -27.09
C SER A 76 4.02 11.47 -26.12
N GLY A 77 4.88 11.91 -25.19
CA GLY A 77 4.52 12.78 -24.08
C GLY A 77 3.72 12.07 -22.97
N ASP A 78 3.67 10.74 -23.01
CA ASP A 78 2.92 9.93 -22.07
C ASP A 78 3.59 9.91 -20.68
N HIS A 79 2.78 9.92 -19.63
CA HIS A 79 3.24 9.67 -18.27
C HIS A 79 2.69 8.34 -17.78
N VAL A 80 3.56 7.48 -17.25
CA VAL A 80 3.20 6.12 -16.84
C VAL A 80 3.74 5.84 -15.45
N ILE A 81 2.90 5.29 -14.57
CA ILE A 81 3.33 4.68 -13.32
C ILE A 81 3.24 3.17 -13.50
N ASN A 82 4.37 2.46 -13.41
CA ASN A 82 4.41 1.01 -13.50
C ASN A 82 4.72 0.40 -12.14
N PHE A 83 4.08 -0.73 -11.85
CA PHE A 83 4.28 -1.53 -10.65
C PHE A 83 4.52 -2.97 -11.07
N GLY A 84 5.76 -3.44 -11.02
CA GLY A 84 6.15 -4.77 -11.52
C GLY A 84 6.72 -5.69 -10.44
N ASP A 85 6.60 -6.99 -10.65
CA ASP A 85 7.23 -8.02 -9.82
C ASP A 85 8.68 -8.35 -10.21
N VAL A 86 9.15 -7.82 -11.34
CA VAL A 86 10.55 -7.96 -11.75
C VAL A 86 11.23 -6.60 -11.75
N LYS A 87 12.41 -6.54 -11.13
CA LYS A 87 13.26 -5.36 -11.16
C LYS A 87 14.22 -5.43 -12.36
N PRO A 88 14.32 -4.39 -13.20
CA PRO A 88 15.29 -4.37 -14.28
C PRO A 88 16.73 -4.34 -13.75
N LYS A 89 17.68 -4.77 -14.59
CA LYS A 89 19.12 -4.77 -14.24
C LYS A 89 19.65 -3.36 -14.00
N ASN A 90 19.17 -2.40 -14.77
CA ASN A 90 19.48 -0.97 -14.63
C ASN A 90 18.20 -0.23 -14.27
N ASP A 91 18.30 0.83 -13.45
CA ASP A 91 17.17 1.71 -13.19
C ASP A 91 16.62 2.27 -14.52
N CYS A 92 15.30 2.36 -14.63
CA CYS A 92 14.59 2.75 -15.86
C CYS A 92 14.79 1.79 -17.05
N GLY A 93 15.34 0.60 -16.82
CA GLY A 93 15.46 -0.43 -17.82
C GLY A 93 14.13 -1.11 -18.14
N TYR A 94 14.04 -1.63 -19.36
CA TYR A 94 12.90 -2.43 -19.80
C TYR A 94 12.87 -3.80 -19.13
N VAL A 95 11.67 -4.30 -18.88
CA VAL A 95 11.40 -5.63 -18.32
C VAL A 95 10.48 -6.36 -19.30
N GLU A 96 10.82 -7.61 -19.61
CA GLU A 96 9.97 -8.51 -20.38
C GLU A 96 9.45 -9.63 -19.47
N ASN A 97 8.25 -10.13 -19.79
CA ASN A 97 7.64 -11.29 -19.13
C ASN A 97 7.49 -11.13 -17.60
N ASP A 98 7.05 -9.96 -17.16
CA ASP A 98 6.67 -9.68 -15.78
C ASP A 98 5.16 -9.71 -15.59
N ASN A 99 4.73 -9.67 -14.32
CA ASN A 99 3.36 -9.33 -13.98
C ASN A 99 3.36 -7.93 -13.39
N SER A 100 2.51 -7.06 -13.93
CA SER A 100 2.60 -5.64 -13.62
C SER A 100 1.28 -4.91 -13.73
N PHE A 101 1.18 -3.79 -13.04
CA PHE A 101 0.09 -2.82 -13.18
C PHE A 101 0.64 -1.53 -13.79
N HIS A 102 -0.19 -0.87 -14.60
CA HIS A 102 0.17 0.36 -15.29
C HIS A 102 -0.94 1.39 -15.15
N LEU A 103 -0.57 2.63 -14.79
CA LEU A 103 -1.45 3.79 -14.90
C LEU A 103 -0.80 4.80 -15.84
N LEU A 104 -1.43 5.04 -16.98
CA LEU A 104 -0.97 5.89 -18.07
C LEU A 104 -1.86 7.12 -18.20
N HIS A 105 -1.27 8.29 -18.44
CA HIS A 105 -1.94 9.48 -18.98
C HIS A 105 -1.34 9.81 -20.34
N LYS A 106 -2.14 9.64 -21.40
CA LYS A 106 -1.71 9.83 -22.79
C LYS A 106 -1.49 11.30 -23.12
N ALA A 107 -0.32 11.62 -23.66
CA ALA A 107 0.08 12.97 -24.06
C ALA A 107 -0.26 14.06 -23.00
N GLY A 108 -0.24 13.66 -21.73
CA GLY A 108 -0.71 14.43 -20.60
C GLY A 108 0.16 14.14 -19.38
N GLU A 109 0.01 14.94 -18.33
CA GLU A 109 0.88 14.88 -17.16
C GLU A 109 0.17 14.24 -15.96
N ILE A 110 0.90 13.49 -15.14
CA ILE A 110 0.46 13.07 -13.81
C ILE A 110 1.23 13.92 -12.79
N LYS A 111 0.52 14.79 -12.07
CA LYS A 111 1.11 15.78 -11.15
C LYS A 111 1.00 15.37 -9.68
N THR A 112 1.74 16.06 -8.82
CA THR A 112 1.50 16.03 -7.36
C THR A 112 0.07 16.45 -7.03
N GLY A 113 -0.51 15.85 -6.00
CA GLY A 113 -1.89 16.10 -5.57
C GLY A 113 -2.76 14.85 -5.65
N GLU A 114 -4.07 15.07 -5.56
CA GLU A 114 -5.08 14.01 -5.58
C GLU A 114 -5.62 13.82 -7.00
N PHE A 115 -5.85 12.56 -7.36
CA PHE A 115 -6.49 12.15 -8.61
C PHE A 115 -7.49 11.03 -8.30
N ILE A 116 -8.69 11.10 -8.90
CA ILE A 116 -9.75 10.12 -8.67
C ILE A 116 -10.56 9.80 -9.94
N LYS A 117 -10.56 8.52 -10.28
CA LYS A 117 -11.54 7.85 -11.13
C LYS A 117 -12.41 6.99 -10.23
N ALA A 118 -13.50 7.54 -9.71
CA ALA A 118 -14.25 6.94 -8.60
C ALA A 118 -14.89 5.60 -8.98
N SER A 119 -15.41 5.45 -10.20
CA SER A 119 -16.13 4.24 -10.63
C SER A 119 -15.62 3.68 -11.96
N PHE A 120 -16.00 2.44 -12.27
CA PHE A 120 -15.63 1.77 -13.53
C PHE A 120 -16.15 2.50 -14.77
N ASP A 121 -17.36 3.03 -14.68
CA ASP A 121 -18.06 3.66 -15.81
C ASP A 121 -17.72 5.15 -15.99
N GLN A 122 -17.06 5.78 -15.01
CA GLN A 122 -16.55 7.14 -15.16
C GLN A 122 -15.49 7.18 -16.28
N SER A 123 -15.67 8.02 -17.28
CA SER A 123 -14.63 8.30 -18.28
C SER A 123 -13.66 9.37 -17.75
N LEU A 124 -12.39 9.25 -18.13
CA LEU A 124 -11.37 10.28 -17.91
C LEU A 124 -10.50 10.36 -19.16
N ASP A 125 -10.42 11.56 -19.73
CA ASP A 125 -9.70 11.79 -20.96
C ASP A 125 -8.21 11.47 -20.79
N GLY A 126 -7.66 10.71 -21.74
CA GLY A 126 -6.25 10.33 -21.78
C GLY A 126 -5.81 9.29 -20.75
N TYR A 127 -6.56 9.05 -19.68
CA TYR A 127 -6.18 8.08 -18.66
C TYR A 127 -6.51 6.64 -19.06
N ILE A 128 -5.54 5.75 -18.89
CA ILE A 128 -5.68 4.32 -19.16
C ILE A 128 -5.00 3.55 -18.03
N SER A 129 -5.61 2.45 -17.61
CA SER A 129 -4.98 1.48 -16.75
C SER A 129 -5.19 0.08 -17.28
N TYR A 130 -4.19 -0.75 -17.06
CA TYR A 130 -4.18 -2.16 -17.42
C TYR A 130 -3.20 -2.90 -16.50
N TYR A 131 -3.25 -4.22 -16.56
CA TYR A 131 -2.23 -5.07 -15.97
C TYR A 131 -1.73 -6.06 -17.02
N ASP A 132 -0.46 -6.44 -16.89
CA ASP A 132 0.17 -7.46 -17.72
C ASP A 132 0.41 -8.74 -16.91
N THR A 133 0.42 -9.89 -17.59
CA THR A 133 0.75 -11.19 -16.97
C THR A 133 1.72 -12.00 -17.80
N ALA A 134 2.77 -12.51 -17.15
CA ALA A 134 3.89 -13.21 -17.78
C ALA A 134 3.53 -14.55 -18.48
N ASN A 135 2.32 -15.09 -18.26
CA ASN A 135 1.97 -16.48 -18.56
C ASN A 135 0.82 -16.66 -19.56
N VAL A 136 0.43 -15.63 -20.31
CA VAL A 136 -0.69 -15.76 -21.25
C VAL A 136 -0.21 -16.27 -22.61
N LYS A 137 -0.42 -17.56 -22.85
CA LYS A 137 -0.14 -18.22 -24.14
C LYS A 137 -0.97 -17.66 -25.32
N SER A 138 -2.01 -16.87 -25.05
CA SER A 138 -2.99 -16.43 -26.06
C SER A 138 -2.73 -15.04 -26.66
N GLY A 139 -1.51 -14.48 -26.53
CA GLY A 139 -1.15 -13.24 -27.24
C GLY A 139 -1.80 -11.96 -26.70
N GLU A 140 -2.68 -12.06 -25.71
CA GLU A 140 -3.23 -10.93 -24.96
C GLU A 140 -2.61 -10.90 -23.57
N ASN A 141 -1.36 -10.44 -23.49
CA ASN A 141 -0.66 -10.31 -22.21
C ASN A 141 -1.25 -9.19 -21.33
N LYS A 142 -2.08 -8.31 -21.93
CA LYS A 142 -2.59 -7.07 -21.37
C LYS A 142 -4.10 -7.13 -21.13
N SER A 143 -4.54 -6.67 -19.96
CA SER A 143 -5.98 -6.56 -19.67
C SER A 143 -6.65 -5.40 -20.44
N SER A 144 -7.92 -5.63 -20.82
CA SER A 144 -8.79 -4.66 -21.50
C SER A 144 -10.04 -4.30 -20.69
N VAL A 145 -10.05 -4.66 -19.39
CA VAL A 145 -11.21 -4.50 -18.52
C VAL A 145 -11.33 -3.07 -17.96
N GLN A 146 -12.55 -2.67 -17.60
CA GLN A 146 -12.79 -1.38 -16.94
C GLN A 146 -12.07 -1.33 -15.58
N TRP A 147 -11.69 -0.12 -15.15
CA TRP A 147 -10.93 0.10 -13.91
C TRP A 147 -11.38 1.37 -13.20
N ASN A 148 -11.12 1.48 -11.89
CA ASN A 148 -11.29 2.69 -11.09
C ASN A 148 -9.98 2.95 -10.33
N CYS A 149 -9.73 4.19 -9.90
CA CYS A 149 -8.47 4.55 -9.24
C CYS A 149 -8.64 5.72 -8.29
N ALA A 150 -7.93 5.67 -7.17
CA ALA A 150 -7.64 6.79 -6.30
C ALA A 150 -6.12 6.90 -6.15
N LEU A 151 -5.55 8.07 -6.40
CA LEU A 151 -4.11 8.32 -6.35
C LEU A 151 -3.86 9.60 -5.58
N VAL A 152 -2.85 9.58 -4.72
CA VAL A 152 -2.29 10.78 -4.10
C VAL A 152 -0.79 10.76 -4.29
N ILE A 153 -0.25 11.72 -5.03
CA ILE A 153 1.19 11.95 -5.13
C ILE A 153 1.57 13.05 -4.14
N THR A 154 2.32 12.69 -3.12
CA THR A 154 2.70 13.59 -2.02
C THR A 154 4.00 14.34 -2.30
N SER A 155 4.90 13.76 -3.10
CA SER A 155 6.13 14.42 -3.51
C SER A 155 6.63 13.88 -4.85
N MET A 156 7.24 14.76 -5.63
CA MET A 156 7.88 14.44 -6.89
C MET A 156 9.13 15.31 -7.00
N ASP A 157 10.29 14.67 -7.06
CA ASP A 157 11.59 15.31 -7.31
C ASP A 157 12.23 14.72 -8.58
N ASP A 158 13.49 15.08 -8.85
CA ASP A 158 14.19 14.66 -10.08
C ASP A 158 14.45 13.15 -10.17
N LYS A 159 14.43 12.44 -9.03
CA LYS A 159 14.80 11.03 -8.92
C LYS A 159 13.65 10.15 -8.46
N THR A 160 12.71 10.69 -7.68
CA THR A 160 11.70 9.90 -6.99
C THR A 160 10.32 10.53 -7.01
N VAL A 161 9.30 9.67 -7.05
CA VAL A 161 7.90 10.03 -6.86
C VAL A 161 7.35 9.22 -5.70
N LYS A 162 6.77 9.89 -4.70
CA LYS A 162 6.15 9.22 -3.55
C LYS A 162 4.67 9.50 -3.51
N GLY A 163 3.91 8.50 -3.09
CA GLY A 163 2.48 8.63 -3.01
C GLY A 163 1.81 7.40 -2.43
N LYS A 164 0.50 7.35 -2.63
CA LYS A 164 -0.32 6.19 -2.33
C LYS A 164 -1.38 6.02 -3.41
N ILE A 165 -1.71 4.79 -3.71
CA ILE A 165 -2.64 4.44 -4.79
C ILE A 165 -3.60 3.34 -4.32
N ALA A 166 -4.81 3.35 -4.84
CA ALA A 166 -5.70 2.21 -4.90
C ALA A 166 -6.26 2.13 -6.32
N ILE A 167 -6.20 0.97 -6.95
CA ILE A 167 -6.73 0.73 -8.28
C ILE A 167 -7.42 -0.63 -8.31
N CYS A 168 -8.62 -0.71 -8.87
CA CYS A 168 -9.34 -1.96 -9.03
C CYS A 168 -9.74 -2.16 -10.49
N PHE A 169 -9.78 -3.43 -10.91
CA PHE A 169 -10.15 -3.85 -12.25
C PHE A 169 -11.43 -4.68 -12.18
N LYS A 170 -12.36 -4.43 -13.11
CA LYS A 170 -13.65 -5.11 -13.20
C LYS A 170 -13.52 -6.43 -13.95
N ASP A 171 -12.62 -7.30 -13.49
CA ASP A 171 -12.52 -8.69 -13.93
C ASP A 171 -13.19 -9.63 -12.92
N ASP A 172 -13.47 -10.87 -13.34
CA ASP A 172 -14.15 -11.87 -12.50
C ASP A 172 -13.35 -12.23 -11.25
N LYS A 173 -12.03 -12.06 -11.32
CA LYS A 173 -11.09 -12.38 -10.24
C LYS A 173 -10.84 -11.21 -9.30
N LYS A 174 -11.44 -10.05 -9.58
CA LYS A 174 -11.35 -8.82 -8.79
C LYS A 174 -9.90 -8.40 -8.53
N SER A 175 -9.12 -8.22 -9.60
CA SER A 175 -7.73 -7.76 -9.52
C SER A 175 -7.65 -6.33 -8.98
N TRP A 176 -6.63 -6.04 -8.16
CA TRP A 176 -6.43 -4.72 -7.53
C TRP A 176 -4.97 -4.50 -7.10
N LEU A 177 -4.60 -3.24 -6.88
CA LEU A 177 -3.34 -2.82 -6.27
C LEU A 177 -3.62 -1.66 -5.31
N ALA A 178 -3.12 -1.70 -4.07
CA ALA A 178 -3.33 -0.63 -3.11
C ALA A 178 -2.22 -0.49 -2.07
N GLY A 179 -1.93 0.76 -1.67
CA GLY A 179 -0.95 1.12 -0.64
C GLY A 179 -0.04 2.28 -1.01
N THR A 180 0.96 2.50 -0.17
CA THR A 180 1.99 3.54 -0.31
C THR A 180 3.11 3.08 -1.24
N PHE A 181 3.66 3.99 -2.04
CA PHE A 181 4.73 3.69 -2.98
C PHE A 181 5.81 4.77 -3.00
N GLN A 182 7.00 4.35 -3.41
CA GLN A 182 8.08 5.21 -3.88
C GLN A 182 8.55 4.66 -5.23
N ALA A 183 8.43 5.47 -6.28
CA ALA A 183 8.81 5.13 -7.63
C ALA A 183 10.12 5.84 -8.02
N VAL A 184 10.94 5.17 -8.84
CA VAL A 184 12.08 5.81 -9.52
C VAL A 184 11.54 6.66 -10.67
N ARG A 185 11.99 7.91 -10.79
CA ARG A 185 11.60 8.78 -11.90
C ARG A 185 12.50 8.53 -13.11
N CYS A 186 11.87 8.31 -14.25
CA CYS A 186 12.50 7.89 -15.50
C CYS A 186 12.08 8.81 -16.65
N TYR A 187 13.04 9.16 -17.51
CA TYR A 187 12.82 10.04 -18.66
C TYR A 187 13.26 9.32 -19.93
N ASN A 188 12.38 8.45 -20.43
CA ASN A 188 12.65 7.54 -21.54
C ASN A 188 12.23 8.15 -22.88
#